data_AF-A0A7J4ICC6-F1
#
_entry.id   AF-A0A7J4ICC6-F1
#
_cell.length_a   1.000
_cell.length_b   1.000
_cell.length_c   1.000
_cell.angle_alpha   90.00
_cell.angle_beta   90.00
_cell.angle_gamma   90.00
#
_symmetry.space_group_name_H-M   'P 1'
#
loop_
_entity.id
_entity.type
_entity.pdbx_description
1 polymer ?
#
loop_
_entity_poly.entity_id
_entity_poly.type
_entity_poly.pdbx_seq_one_letter_code
_entity_poly.pdbx_strand_id
1 'polypeptide(L)'
;SLNPSSSISLEAWYKPVSFRGTGSDPIIDKGYYSDQSPYYQYHLAVVGDTYPTQQARFEFYIANSAFQDVRTGNNFWIPNVWYHLVGTYDGSTMRLYING
;
A
#
# COMPACT_ATOMS: atom_id res chain seq x y z
N SER A 1 -17.14 -12.42 3.31
CA SER A 1 -16.95 -10.97 3.39
C SER A 1 -15.47 -10.69 3.60
N LEU A 2 -14.84 -9.86 2.77
CA LEU A 2 -13.42 -9.46 2.90
C LEU A 2 -13.32 -8.15 3.71
N ASN A 3 -13.89 -8.14 4.92
CA ASN A 3 -13.93 -7.00 5.82
C ASN A 3 -13.47 -7.44 7.22
N PRO A 4 -12.16 -7.73 7.41
CA PRO A 4 -11.65 -8.11 8.73
C PRO A 4 -11.80 -6.94 9.72
N SER A 5 -12.06 -7.26 10.99
CA SER A 5 -12.41 -6.29 12.03
C SER A 5 -11.32 -6.01 13.07
N SER A 6 -10.34 -6.91 13.22
CA SER A 6 -9.30 -6.81 14.27
C SER A 6 -7.88 -6.81 13.73
N SER A 7 -7.58 -7.65 12.74
CA SER A 7 -6.27 -7.75 12.13
C SER A 7 -6.37 -8.08 10.65
N ILE A 8 -5.33 -7.73 9.88
CA ILE A 8 -5.27 -8.02 8.46
C ILE A 8 -3.82 -8.27 8.04
N SER A 9 -3.64 -9.13 7.04
CA SER A 9 -2.39 -9.26 6.29
C SER A 9 -2.72 -9.28 4.80
N LEU A 10 -1.99 -8.47 4.02
CA LEU A 10 -2.07 -8.42 2.57
C LEU A 10 -0.69 -8.79 2.03
N GLU A 11 -0.61 -9.76 1.13
CA GLU A 11 0.64 -10.16 0.48
C GLU A 11 0.53 -10.12 -1.04
N ALA A 12 1.59 -9.70 -1.71
CA ALA A 12 1.69 -9.72 -3.16
C ALA A 12 3.14 -9.82 -3.63
N TRP A 13 3.38 -10.59 -4.68
CA TRP A 13 4.57 -10.40 -5.53
C TRP A 13 4.27 -9.32 -6.55
N TYR A 14 5.12 -8.29 -6.63
CA TYR A 14 4.94 -7.18 -7.55
C TYR A 14 6.25 -6.84 -8.26
N LYS A 15 6.16 -6.62 -9.58
CA LYS A 15 7.26 -6.18 -10.44
C LYS A 15 6.89 -4.84 -11.07
N PRO A 16 7.31 -3.70 -10.49
CA PRO A 16 7.05 -2.40 -11.09
C PRO A 16 7.76 -2.29 -12.44
N VAL A 17 7.05 -1.74 -13.43
CA VAL A 17 7.68 -1.11 -14.60
C VAL A 17 7.80 0.40 -14.32
N SER A 18 8.54 1.17 -15.13
CA SER A 18 8.58 2.62 -14.95
C SER A 18 7.22 3.24 -15.30
N PHE A 19 6.71 4.12 -14.44
CA PHE A 19 5.43 4.81 -14.63
C PHE A 19 5.35 6.09 -13.80
N ARG A 20 4.42 6.98 -14.16
CA ARG A 20 4.16 8.20 -13.39
C ARG A 20 3.18 7.98 -12.26
N GLY A 21 2.05 7.34 -12.56
CA GLY A 21 0.99 7.11 -11.58
C GLY A 21 0.33 8.40 -11.08
N THR A 22 -0.41 8.25 -9.99
CA THR A 22 -1.21 9.32 -9.36
C THR A 22 -0.78 9.64 -7.93
N GLY A 23 0.18 8.90 -7.38
CA GLY A 23 0.82 9.18 -6.10
C GLY A 23 0.52 8.18 -4.99
N SER A 24 -0.32 7.19 -5.29
CA SER A 24 -0.62 6.00 -4.50
C SER A 24 -1.48 5.10 -5.37
N ASP A 25 -0.83 4.30 -6.22
CA ASP A 25 -1.49 3.50 -7.25
C ASP A 25 -1.70 2.06 -6.73
N PRO A 26 -2.90 1.45 -6.94
CA PRO A 26 -3.28 0.21 -6.28
C PRO A 26 -2.51 -1.02 -6.79
N ILE A 27 -1.98 -1.82 -5.86
CA ILE A 27 -1.62 -3.23 -6.09
C ILE A 27 -2.77 -4.11 -5.59
N ILE A 28 -3.22 -3.88 -4.35
CA ILE A 28 -4.43 -4.47 -3.77
C ILE A 28 -5.25 -3.33 -3.17
N ASP A 29 -6.52 -3.23 -3.54
CA ASP A 29 -7.41 -2.21 -3.02
C ASP A 29 -8.74 -2.81 -2.57
N LYS A 30 -9.25 -2.28 -1.46
CA LYS A 30 -10.63 -2.45 -1.05
C LYS A 30 -11.22 -1.10 -0.71
N GLY A 31 -12.06 -0.61 -1.62
CA GLY A 31 -12.85 0.60 -1.42
C GLY A 31 -13.71 0.57 -0.15
N TYR A 32 -13.88 1.76 0.41
CA TYR A 32 -14.81 2.01 1.49
C TYR A 32 -16.25 2.11 0.96
N TYR A 33 -17.24 2.08 1.84
CA TYR A 33 -18.66 2.09 1.45
C TYR A 33 -19.21 3.51 1.20
N SER A 34 -18.39 4.55 1.33
CA SER A 34 -18.74 5.94 1.02
C SER A 34 -17.72 6.60 0.11
N ASP A 35 -18.16 7.66 -0.58
CA ASP A 35 -17.30 8.58 -1.34
C ASP A 35 -16.57 9.60 -0.45
N GLN A 36 -16.87 9.61 0.86
CA GLN A 36 -16.18 10.42 1.85
C GLN A 36 -14.93 9.70 2.36
N SER A 37 -13.94 10.50 2.79
CA SER A 37 -12.75 9.97 3.47
C SER A 37 -13.16 9.06 4.63
N PRO A 38 -12.52 7.88 4.79
CA PRO A 38 -11.47 7.32 3.95
C PRO A 38 -12.02 6.71 2.65
N TYR A 39 -11.38 6.99 1.50
CA TYR A 39 -11.81 6.43 0.20
C TYR A 39 -11.63 4.90 0.12
N TYR A 40 -10.69 4.34 0.87
CA TYR A 40 -10.37 2.90 0.92
C TYR A 40 -10.32 2.38 2.35
N GLN A 41 -10.75 1.14 2.53
CA GLN A 41 -10.70 0.43 3.81
C GLN A 41 -9.31 -0.17 4.07
N TYR A 42 -8.68 -0.73 3.04
CA TYR A 42 -7.28 -1.14 3.08
C TYR A 42 -6.68 -1.09 1.68
N HIS A 43 -5.41 -0.74 1.60
CA HIS A 43 -4.74 -0.46 0.33
C HIS A 43 -3.25 -0.82 0.42
N LEU A 44 -2.81 -1.77 -0.42
CA LEU A 44 -1.39 -2.01 -0.68
C LEU A 44 -1.05 -1.32 -2.00
N ALA A 45 -0.11 -0.38 -1.97
CA ALA A 45 0.13 0.57 -3.04
C ALA A 45 1.57 0.61 -3.50
N VAL A 46 1.74 1.22 -4.68
CA VAL A 46 3.01 1.68 -5.21
C VAL A 46 2.90 3.12 -5.69
N VAL A 47 3.95 3.91 -5.53
CA VAL A 47 4.09 5.22 -6.17
C VAL A 47 5.07 5.12 -7.32
N GLY A 48 4.69 5.67 -8.48
CA GLY A 48 5.54 5.70 -9.68
C GLY A 48 6.91 6.34 -9.46
N ASP A 49 7.91 5.84 -10.17
CA ASP A 49 9.28 6.37 -10.16
C ASP A 49 9.38 7.76 -10.81
N THR A 50 8.41 8.12 -11.66
CA THR A 50 8.35 9.45 -12.29
C THR A 50 7.27 10.37 -11.68
N TYR A 51 6.66 9.97 -10.56
CA TYR A 51 5.73 10.82 -9.82
C TYR A 51 6.47 12.07 -9.27
N PRO A 52 5.90 13.29 -9.23
CA PRO A 52 6.67 14.49 -8.90
C PRO A 52 7.16 14.57 -7.45
N THR A 53 6.56 13.82 -6.53
CA THR A 53 6.93 13.79 -5.12
C THR A 53 6.98 12.35 -4.64
N GLN A 54 7.78 12.03 -3.62
CA GLN A 54 7.68 10.72 -2.95
C GLN A 54 7.79 9.48 -3.88
N GLN A 55 8.68 9.58 -4.87
CA GLN A 55 8.86 8.62 -5.96
C GLN A 55 9.20 7.22 -5.48
N ALA A 56 8.82 6.25 -6.30
CA ALA A 56 9.29 4.87 -6.22
C ALA A 56 9.25 4.26 -4.81
N ARG A 57 8.10 4.36 -4.13
CA ARG A 57 7.87 3.77 -2.81
C ARG A 57 6.73 2.77 -2.80
N PHE A 58 6.73 1.87 -1.82
CA PHE A 58 5.60 1.00 -1.49
C PHE A 58 4.90 1.50 -0.24
N GLU A 59 3.60 1.25 -0.17
CA GLU A 59 2.74 1.78 0.89
C GLU A 59 1.71 0.75 1.31
N PHE A 60 1.38 0.75 2.60
CA PHE A 60 0.26 -0.01 3.12
C PHE A 60 -0.59 0.89 4.02
N TYR A 61 -1.88 0.95 3.70
CA TYR A 61 -2.88 1.73 4.40
C TYR A 61 -3.97 0.85 4.96
N ILE A 62 -4.50 1.27 6.10
CA ILE A 62 -5.78 0.79 6.64
C ILE A 62 -6.61 2.00 7.05
N ALA A 63 -7.91 1.84 6.95
CA ALA A 63 -8.85 2.77 7.51
C ALA A 63 -9.84 2.01 8.39
N ASN A 64 -9.75 2.28 9.70
CA ASN A 64 -10.63 1.75 10.73
C ASN A 64 -11.39 2.91 11.39
N SER A 65 -11.20 3.16 12.69
CA SER A 65 -11.62 4.41 13.34
C SER A 65 -10.80 5.62 12.91
N ALA A 66 -9.63 5.42 12.29
CA ALA A 66 -8.80 6.45 11.72
C ALA A 66 -8.06 5.91 10.48
N PHE A 67 -7.60 6.83 9.63
CA PHE A 67 -6.70 6.52 8.54
C PHE A 67 -5.28 6.33 9.09
N GLN A 68 -4.62 5.24 8.72
CA GLN A 68 -3.26 4.92 9.17
C GLN A 68 -2.45 4.34 8.01
N ASP A 69 -1.15 4.61 7.99
CA ASP A 69 -0.25 4.18 6.92
C ASP A 69 1.15 3.81 7.41
N VAL A 70 1.81 2.94 6.64
CA VAL A 70 3.24 2.67 6.70
C VAL A 70 3.80 2.62 5.29
N ARG A 71 4.99 3.19 5.10
CA ARG A 71 5.58 3.42 3.78
C ARG A 71 7.07 3.12 3.79
N THR A 72 7.62 2.70 2.65
CA THR A 72 9.07 2.73 2.44
C THR A 72 9.56 4.16 2.23
N GLY A 73 10.88 4.36 2.24
CA GLY A 73 11.49 5.62 1.79
C GLY A 73 11.25 5.90 0.29
N ASN A 74 11.61 7.11 -0.14
CA ASN A 74 11.58 7.47 -1.56
C ASN A 74 12.70 6.76 -2.33
N ASN A 75 12.51 6.53 -3.63
CA ASN A 75 13.48 5.87 -4.51
C ASN A 75 13.89 4.48 -4.00
N PHE A 76 12.92 3.77 -3.42
CA PHE A 76 13.15 2.47 -2.77
C PHE A 76 13.19 1.32 -3.77
N TRP A 77 12.26 1.30 -4.73
CA TRP A 77 12.23 0.25 -5.75
C TRP A 77 12.86 0.72 -7.06
N ILE A 78 13.33 -0.24 -7.85
CA ILE A 78 13.82 -0.02 -9.21
C ILE A 78 12.98 -0.81 -10.22
N PRO A 79 12.80 -0.30 -11.46
CA PRO A 79 11.99 -0.97 -12.46
C PRO A 79 12.50 -2.39 -12.77
N ASN A 80 11.56 -3.26 -13.11
CA ASN A 80 11.80 -4.63 -13.56
C ASN A 80 12.47 -5.57 -12.53
N VAL A 81 12.39 -5.24 -11.24
CA VAL A 81 12.78 -6.14 -10.14
C VAL A 81 11.54 -6.67 -9.43
N TRP A 82 11.54 -7.95 -9.07
CA TRP A 82 10.47 -8.54 -8.26
C TRP A 82 10.64 -8.19 -6.79
N TYR A 83 9.54 -7.81 -6.15
CA TYR A 83 9.45 -7.59 -4.71
C TYR A 83 8.32 -8.42 -4.13
N HIS A 84 8.58 -9.11 -3.01
CA HIS A 84 7.53 -9.67 -2.17
C HIS A 84 7.10 -8.63 -1.15
N LEU A 85 5.84 -8.21 -1.18
CA LEU A 85 5.30 -7.16 -0.31
C LEU A 85 4.31 -7.77 0.67
N VAL A 86 4.48 -7.51 1.97
CA VAL A 86 3.54 -7.96 3.00
C VAL A 86 3.19 -6.79 3.92
N GLY A 87 1.94 -6.34 3.86
CA GLY A 87 1.37 -5.36 4.79
C GLY A 87 0.59 -6.06 5.89
N THR A 88 0.90 -5.78 7.16
CA THR A 88 0.22 -6.39 8.31
C THR A 88 -0.29 -5.33 9.29
N TYR A 89 -1.43 -5.60 9.90
CA TYR A 89 -1.95 -4.87 11.06
C TYR A 89 -2.49 -5.86 12.07
N ASP A 90 -1.97 -5.83 13.29
CA ASP A 90 -2.32 -6.76 14.37
C ASP A 90 -3.44 -6.24 15.30
N GLY A 91 -4.06 -5.12 14.97
CA GLY A 91 -5.01 -4.41 15.83
C GLY A 91 -4.37 -3.27 16.62
N SER A 92 -3.03 -3.18 16.63
CA SER A 92 -2.28 -2.12 17.31
C SER A 92 -1.20 -1.50 16.44
N THR A 93 -0.46 -2.32 15.70
CA THR A 93 0.76 -1.92 14.99
C THR A 93 0.66 -2.29 13.53
N MET A 94 0.96 -1.32 12.66
CA MET A 94 1.11 -1.54 11.22
C MET A 94 2.57 -1.84 10.88
N ARG A 95 2.79 -2.81 9.98
CA ARG A 95 4.12 -3.13 9.45
C ARG A 95 4.04 -3.40 7.95
N LEU A 96 5.07 -2.99 7.22
CA LEU A 96 5.26 -3.31 5.80
C LEU A 96 6.61 -3.99 5.65
N TYR A 97 6.58 -5.23 5.18
CA TYR A 97 7.76 -6.05 4.89
C TYR A 97 8.00 -6.09 3.40
N ILE A 98 9.28 -6.05 3.02
CA ILE A 98 9.74 -6.12 1.63
C ILE A 98 10.72 -7.28 1.56
N ASN A 99 10.48 -8.21 0.62
CA ASN A 99 11.24 -9.45 0.45
C ASN A 99 11.21 -10.34 1.71
N GLY A 100 10.06 -10.39 2.39
CA GLY A 100 9.78 -11.23 3.57
C GLY A 100 8.30 -11.39 3.77
#